data_AF-A0AAW9RRP5-F1
#
_entry.id   AF-A0AAW9RRP5-F1
#
_cell.length_a   1.000
_cell.length_b   1.000
_cell.length_c   1.000
_cell.angle_alpha   90.00
_cell.angle_beta   90.00
_cell.angle_gamma   90.00
#
_symmetry.space_group_name_H-M   'P 1'
#
loop_
_entity.id
_entity.type
_entity.pdbx_description
1 polymer ?
#
loop_
_entity_poly.entity_id
_entity_poly.type
_entity_poly.pdbx_seq_one_letter_code
_entity_poly.pdbx_strand_id
1 'polypeptide(L)'
;MLRAVHTAAPGATILVAPEIIDIDTSLTVSVPLKLASSSQERPLLRFLTADTRLVIEAGASGGSVAGIDIAGRGHREGSLLEIEGVDDFTVTSTGIGRCEGLGFAMRESSNVRMEQVFVSDVGLGGGEIVHCRNVDLDIVMTMIGRRARADALTLAGVSGKVALAARDVSGNAINVRHSPEGAPSASAPLRLHVHAVECFRALGILGNSDTPLEAISADVVAEDVEDWAVLLNNCDGLEVAMQTRRSEPLRLDGRAGARNCTIAIATDRPDRIVTAGGSKENTISEVAMANWPPPPRAPSATSFKPRFSPHEVEDTCTVCGWHGVFRRTQDKIRETFACGACRASLRYRAQAQALLSVVEGGRYATLRALAAEGGLADKSVFEPGQAGPFRPYLRQAPVYKSSLFDPRMRSGDLVNGIECQDLTATSFGPETFDLVVTSDIMEHVRRPDAAWTELHRILKPGGYHVFSIPVTAKMAEKCVSRVDTSGDEDRLLMPAVYHGDGSGGLSLVYTDFGADLLDILDGYGLPTIAVPYATDDDMCGRVLSFVSRRRR
;
A
#
# COMPACT_ATOMS: atom_id res chain seq x y z
N MET A 1 12.74 -29.71 0.52
CA MET A 1 13.35 -28.57 1.25
C MET A 1 13.06 -28.61 2.75
N LEU A 2 11.80 -28.49 3.19
CA LEU A 2 11.40 -28.47 4.61
C LEU A 2 12.08 -29.54 5.47
N ARG A 3 11.99 -30.81 5.06
CA ARG A 3 12.65 -31.93 5.75
C ARG A 3 14.15 -31.69 5.93
N ALA A 4 14.84 -31.21 4.90
CA ALA A 4 16.28 -30.97 4.96
C ALA A 4 16.63 -29.89 5.98
N VAL A 5 15.86 -28.79 6.04
CA VAL A 5 16.07 -27.70 7.02
C VAL A 5 15.77 -28.19 8.44
N HIS A 6 14.64 -28.87 8.66
CA HIS A 6 14.24 -29.31 10.00
C HIS A 6 15.10 -30.45 10.57
N THR A 7 15.74 -31.27 9.71
CA THR A 7 16.61 -32.37 10.16
C THR A 7 18.10 -32.04 10.06
N ALA A 8 18.46 -30.81 9.68
CA ALA A 8 19.85 -30.42 9.57
C ALA A 8 20.55 -30.42 10.93
N ALA A 9 21.78 -30.93 10.95
CA ALA A 9 22.64 -30.74 12.11
C ALA A 9 23.13 -29.27 12.18
N PRO A 10 23.33 -28.71 13.39
CA PRO A 10 24.00 -27.41 13.55
C PRO A 10 25.32 -27.34 12.77
N GLY A 11 25.54 -26.23 12.06
CA GLY A 11 26.69 -25.97 11.19
C GLY A 11 26.57 -26.56 9.79
N ALA A 12 25.49 -27.29 9.47
CA ALA A 12 25.30 -27.84 8.14
C ALA A 12 25.16 -26.75 7.07
N THR A 13 25.47 -27.11 5.82
CA THR A 13 25.18 -26.31 4.64
C THR A 13 24.16 -27.05 3.78
N ILE A 14 23.03 -26.40 3.49
CA ILE A 14 22.03 -26.88 2.55
C ILE A 14 22.18 -26.09 1.26
N LEU A 15 22.51 -26.79 0.18
CA LEU A 15 22.56 -26.23 -1.16
C LEU A 15 21.21 -26.42 -1.84
N VAL A 16 20.68 -25.34 -2.40
CA VAL A 16 19.38 -25.29 -3.07
C VAL A 16 19.60 -25.13 -4.58
N ALA A 17 19.06 -26.06 -5.37
CA ALA A 17 19.15 -26.02 -6.83
C ALA A 17 18.44 -24.79 -7.42
N PRO A 18 18.85 -24.24 -8.57
CA PRO A 18 18.25 -23.03 -9.18
C PRO A 18 16.88 -23.31 -9.80
N GLU A 19 15.89 -23.59 -8.96
CA GLU A 19 14.51 -23.89 -9.36
C GLU A 19 13.51 -22.99 -8.62
N ILE A 20 12.28 -22.96 -9.11
CA ILE A 20 11.16 -22.36 -8.39
C ILE A 20 10.61 -23.42 -7.44
N ILE A 21 10.73 -23.17 -6.13
CA ILE A 21 10.26 -24.07 -5.09
C ILE A 21 8.99 -23.47 -4.49
N ASP A 22 7.87 -24.13 -4.76
CA ASP A 22 6.59 -23.78 -4.15
C ASP A 22 6.52 -24.29 -2.72
N ILE A 23 6.16 -23.39 -1.80
CA ILE A 23 6.14 -23.64 -0.37
C ILE A 23 4.75 -23.26 0.17
N ASP A 24 4.05 -24.23 0.75
CA ASP A 24 2.69 -24.11 1.30
C ASP A 24 2.64 -24.09 2.84
N THR A 25 3.80 -24.15 3.49
CA THR A 25 3.97 -24.05 4.95
C THR A 25 5.22 -23.23 5.27
N SER A 26 5.26 -22.52 6.40
CA SER A 26 6.43 -21.72 6.77
C SER A 26 7.70 -22.58 6.86
N LEU A 27 8.80 -22.02 6.37
CA LEU A 27 10.13 -22.63 6.46
C LEU A 27 10.87 -22.00 7.64
N THR A 28 11.05 -22.75 8.72
CA THR A 28 11.69 -22.25 9.94
C THR A 28 13.11 -22.79 10.07
N VAL A 29 14.06 -21.88 10.26
CA VAL A 29 15.45 -22.19 10.58
C VAL A 29 15.66 -21.91 12.07
N SER A 30 15.85 -22.98 12.85
CA SER A 30 15.98 -22.92 14.32
C SER A 30 17.35 -23.40 14.84
N VAL A 31 18.29 -23.73 13.94
CA VAL A 31 19.65 -24.15 14.27
C VAL A 31 20.65 -23.41 13.38
N PRO A 32 21.92 -23.26 13.80
CA PRO A 32 22.94 -22.60 12.98
C PRO A 32 23.06 -23.35 11.65
N LEU A 33 22.66 -22.71 10.56
CA LEU A 33 22.54 -23.34 9.24
C LEU A 33 22.98 -22.35 8.17
N LYS A 34 23.71 -22.84 7.16
CA LYS A 34 23.97 -22.10 5.92
C LYS A 34 23.02 -22.60 4.84
N LEU A 35 22.07 -21.77 4.45
CA LEU A 35 21.15 -22.04 3.35
C LEU A 35 21.61 -21.25 2.13
N ALA A 36 22.11 -21.93 1.10
CA ALA A 36 22.76 -21.27 -0.04
C ALA A 36 22.30 -21.83 -1.39
N SER A 37 22.37 -21.01 -2.45
CA SER A 37 22.22 -21.53 -3.81
C SER A 37 23.35 -22.50 -4.16
N SER A 38 23.04 -23.54 -4.92
CA SER A 38 24.03 -24.46 -5.48
C SER A 38 24.72 -23.90 -6.73
N SER A 39 24.31 -22.73 -7.24
CA SER A 39 24.82 -22.14 -8.48
C SER A 39 24.77 -20.60 -8.48
N GLN A 40 25.25 -19.98 -9.55
CA GLN A 40 25.11 -18.52 -9.76
C GLN A 40 23.66 -18.11 -10.04
N GLU A 41 22.87 -19.00 -10.64
CA GLU A 41 21.43 -18.80 -10.75
C GLU A 41 20.78 -18.98 -9.38
N ARG A 42 19.90 -18.06 -9.00
CA ARG A 42 19.27 -18.02 -7.68
C ARG A 42 17.97 -18.82 -7.71
N PRO A 43 17.76 -19.79 -6.81
CA PRO A 43 16.43 -20.37 -6.61
C PRO A 43 15.43 -19.32 -6.17
N LEU A 44 14.16 -19.56 -6.50
CA LEU A 44 13.04 -18.77 -5.99
C LEU A 44 12.20 -19.62 -5.04
N LEU A 45 12.21 -19.26 -3.76
CA LEU A 45 11.26 -19.78 -2.79
C LEU A 45 9.96 -19.00 -2.91
N ARG A 46 8.90 -19.67 -3.36
CA ARG A 46 7.59 -19.06 -3.58
C ARG A 46 6.58 -19.56 -2.55
N PHE A 47 6.27 -18.71 -1.59
CA PHE A 47 5.26 -18.94 -0.56
C PHE A 47 3.85 -18.77 -1.15
N LEU A 48 3.02 -19.79 -1.01
CA LEU A 48 1.75 -19.91 -1.73
C LEU A 48 0.53 -19.37 -0.98
N THR A 49 0.61 -19.23 0.34
CA THR A 49 -0.52 -18.81 1.18
C THR A 49 -0.16 -17.57 2.00
N ALA A 50 -1.16 -16.85 2.49
CA ALA A 50 -0.98 -15.57 3.18
C ALA A 50 -0.09 -15.67 4.44
N ASP A 51 -0.07 -16.84 5.09
CA ASP A 51 0.56 -17.03 6.40
C ASP A 51 1.95 -17.69 6.32
N THR A 52 2.42 -18.07 5.13
CA THR A 52 3.62 -18.90 4.97
C THR A 52 4.87 -18.08 4.68
N ARG A 53 5.93 -18.21 5.48
CA ARG A 53 7.10 -17.33 5.34
C ARG A 53 8.40 -18.05 5.66
N LEU A 54 9.53 -17.40 5.40
CA LEU A 54 10.83 -17.82 5.90
C LEU A 54 11.04 -17.22 7.29
N VAL A 55 11.20 -18.05 8.31
CA VAL A 55 11.43 -17.64 9.69
C VAL A 55 12.83 -18.05 10.12
N ILE A 56 13.63 -17.09 10.57
CA ILE A 56 14.95 -17.29 11.16
C ILE A 56 14.82 -16.99 12.65
N GLU A 57 14.83 -18.03 13.47
CA GLU A 57 14.67 -17.92 14.93
C GLU A 57 16.02 -17.81 15.63
N ALA A 58 16.00 -17.45 16.92
CA ALA A 58 17.20 -17.24 17.73
C ALA A 58 18.22 -18.39 17.67
N GLY A 59 17.76 -19.63 17.59
CA GLY A 59 18.62 -20.80 17.46
C GLY A 59 19.45 -20.85 16.17
N ALA A 60 19.13 -20.05 15.16
CA ALA A 60 19.86 -19.94 13.90
C ALA A 60 21.11 -19.05 13.96
N SER A 61 21.45 -18.49 15.12
CA SER A 61 22.64 -17.67 15.34
C SER A 61 23.92 -18.30 14.77
N GLY A 62 24.79 -17.51 14.14
CA GLY A 62 25.94 -18.00 13.37
C GLY A 62 25.60 -18.56 11.97
N GLY A 63 24.34 -18.52 11.57
CA GLY A 63 23.82 -19.01 10.29
C GLY A 63 23.89 -18.00 9.15
N SER A 64 23.43 -18.42 7.96
CA SER A 64 23.29 -17.51 6.82
C SER A 64 22.27 -17.97 5.78
N VAL A 65 21.75 -17.00 5.03
CA VAL A 65 21.01 -17.20 3.77
C VAL A 65 21.78 -16.51 2.65
N ALA A 66 22.08 -17.22 1.57
CA ALA A 66 22.93 -16.70 0.50
C ALA A 66 22.45 -17.08 -0.91
N GLY A 67 22.20 -16.07 -1.75
CA GLY A 67 21.89 -16.31 -3.17
C GLY A 67 20.51 -16.91 -3.42
N ILE A 68 19.54 -16.67 -2.52
CA ILE A 68 18.19 -17.22 -2.62
C ILE A 68 17.19 -16.08 -2.71
N ASP A 69 16.30 -16.15 -3.69
CA ASP A 69 15.20 -15.22 -3.86
C ASP A 69 13.93 -15.72 -3.15
N ILE A 70 13.15 -14.81 -2.60
CA ILE A 70 11.94 -15.07 -1.82
C ILE A 70 10.79 -14.27 -2.41
N ALA A 71 9.68 -14.94 -2.70
CA ALA A 71 8.44 -14.31 -3.10
C ALA A 71 7.23 -14.92 -2.42
N GLY A 72 6.14 -14.18 -2.34
CA GLY A 72 4.88 -14.68 -1.83
C GLY A 72 3.68 -14.35 -2.70
N ARG A 73 2.62 -15.16 -2.64
CA ARG A 73 1.30 -14.83 -3.20
C ARG A 73 0.28 -14.75 -2.07
N GLY A 74 -0.61 -13.75 -2.12
CA GLY A 74 -1.68 -13.61 -1.13
C GLY A 74 -1.25 -13.12 0.26
N HIS A 75 0.05 -12.87 0.48
CA HIS A 75 0.58 -12.23 1.69
C HIS A 75 0.02 -10.82 1.86
N ARG A 76 -1.11 -10.70 2.55
CA ARG A 76 -1.75 -9.40 2.84
C ARG A 76 -1.32 -8.83 4.19
N GLU A 77 -1.01 -9.71 5.13
CA GLU A 77 -0.60 -9.38 6.49
C GLU A 77 0.70 -10.14 6.82
N GLY A 78 1.59 -9.53 7.62
CA GLY A 78 2.90 -10.10 7.95
C GLY A 78 3.99 -9.89 6.90
N SER A 79 5.16 -10.47 7.17
CA SER A 79 6.36 -10.33 6.33
C SER A 79 6.80 -11.65 5.69
N LEU A 80 7.46 -11.60 4.53
CA LEU A 80 7.95 -12.80 3.83
C LEU A 80 9.18 -13.43 4.49
N LEU A 81 10.00 -12.59 5.13
CA LEU A 81 11.19 -12.98 5.87
C LEU A 81 11.10 -12.38 7.28
N GLU A 82 11.12 -13.25 8.29
CA GLU A 82 11.17 -12.87 9.70
C GLU A 82 12.52 -13.30 10.28
N ILE A 83 13.24 -12.38 10.91
CA ILE A 83 14.50 -12.64 11.61
C ILE A 83 14.33 -12.18 13.05
N GLU A 84 14.40 -13.10 14.00
CA GLU A 84 14.10 -12.78 15.40
C GLU A 84 15.09 -13.42 16.36
N GLY A 85 15.64 -12.58 17.24
CA GLY A 85 16.46 -13.05 18.36
C GLY A 85 17.83 -13.63 17.98
N VAL A 86 18.33 -13.38 16.75
CA VAL A 86 19.60 -13.96 16.30
C VAL A 86 20.81 -13.11 16.69
N ASP A 87 21.94 -13.78 16.86
CA ASP A 87 23.26 -13.17 16.94
C ASP A 87 24.17 -13.71 15.83
N ASP A 88 24.93 -12.83 15.17
CA ASP A 88 25.86 -13.17 14.09
C ASP A 88 25.18 -13.92 12.92
N PHE A 89 24.27 -13.23 12.21
CA PHE A 89 23.55 -13.80 11.07
C PHE A 89 23.76 -12.98 9.81
N THR A 90 23.91 -13.66 8.66
CA THR A 90 24.16 -13.00 7.38
C THR A 90 23.12 -13.35 6.32
N VAL A 91 22.58 -12.34 5.65
CA VAL A 91 21.79 -12.48 4.42
C VAL A 91 22.54 -11.84 3.27
N THR A 92 22.87 -12.60 2.22
CA THR A 92 23.67 -12.09 1.10
C THR A 92 23.02 -12.41 -0.23
N SER A 93 23.06 -11.46 -1.17
CA SER A 93 22.63 -11.70 -2.55
C SER A 93 21.20 -12.27 -2.64
N THR A 94 20.26 -11.71 -1.87
CA THR A 94 18.90 -12.22 -1.74
C THR A 94 17.88 -11.19 -2.23
N GLY A 95 16.97 -11.63 -3.10
CA GLY A 95 15.80 -10.86 -3.49
C GLY A 95 14.59 -11.17 -2.63
N ILE A 96 13.82 -10.16 -2.25
CA ILE A 96 12.58 -10.30 -1.48
C ILE A 96 11.49 -9.52 -2.19
N GLY A 97 10.31 -10.09 -2.40
CA GLY A 97 9.22 -9.29 -2.95
C GLY A 97 8.06 -10.02 -3.56
N ARG A 98 7.37 -9.34 -4.48
CA ARG A 98 6.14 -9.82 -5.14
C ARG A 98 5.00 -10.13 -4.17
N CYS A 99 5.00 -9.54 -2.97
CA CYS A 99 3.99 -9.72 -1.93
C CYS A 99 3.10 -8.49 -1.75
N GLU A 100 1.89 -8.70 -1.22
CA GLU A 100 0.95 -7.60 -0.94
C GLU A 100 1.23 -6.92 0.41
N GLY A 101 1.98 -7.57 1.31
CA GLY A 101 2.25 -7.19 2.70
C GLY A 101 3.61 -6.52 2.91
N LEU A 102 4.34 -6.92 3.96
CA LEU A 102 5.69 -6.45 4.28
C LEU A 102 6.76 -7.35 3.63
N GLY A 103 7.88 -6.79 3.19
CA GLY A 103 9.00 -7.57 2.65
C GLY A 103 9.68 -8.41 3.72
N PHE A 104 10.26 -7.76 4.74
CA PHE A 104 10.88 -8.45 5.87
C PHE A 104 10.65 -7.74 7.21
N ALA A 105 10.74 -8.48 8.30
CA ALA A 105 10.80 -7.95 9.66
C ALA A 105 12.02 -8.52 10.39
N MET A 106 12.73 -7.66 11.14
CA MET A 106 13.85 -8.07 11.98
C MET A 106 13.70 -7.51 13.39
N ARG A 107 13.74 -8.37 14.41
CA ARG A 107 13.49 -8.00 15.81
C ARG A 107 14.55 -8.58 16.75
N GLU A 108 14.89 -7.84 17.80
CA GLU A 108 15.69 -8.33 18.94
C GLU A 108 17.01 -9.02 18.56
N SER A 109 17.64 -8.59 17.46
CA SER A 109 18.79 -9.27 16.86
C SER A 109 20.07 -8.46 16.99
N SER A 110 21.23 -9.11 17.04
CA SER A 110 22.55 -8.47 17.13
C SER A 110 23.48 -8.97 16.05
N ASN A 111 24.42 -8.11 15.60
CA ASN A 111 25.46 -8.50 14.64
C ASN A 111 24.91 -9.08 13.32
N VAL A 112 23.82 -8.50 12.80
CA VAL A 112 23.21 -8.96 11.55
C VAL A 112 23.76 -8.18 10.36
N ARG A 113 24.25 -8.91 9.34
CA ARG A 113 24.69 -8.33 8.07
C ARG A 113 23.70 -8.65 6.95
N MET A 114 23.29 -7.64 6.19
CA MET A 114 22.58 -7.81 4.93
C MET A 114 23.39 -7.18 3.80
N GLU A 115 23.82 -7.95 2.82
CA GLU A 115 24.67 -7.48 1.73
C GLU A 115 24.05 -7.81 0.37
N GLN A 116 23.97 -6.83 -0.53
CA GLN A 116 23.35 -7.00 -1.85
C GLN A 116 21.93 -7.58 -1.77
N VAL A 117 21.18 -7.16 -0.75
CA VAL A 117 19.76 -7.52 -0.61
C VAL A 117 18.95 -6.54 -1.44
N PHE A 118 17.95 -7.05 -2.16
CA PHE A 118 17.05 -6.18 -2.90
C PHE A 118 15.60 -6.53 -2.61
N VAL A 119 14.80 -5.51 -2.33
CA VAL A 119 13.38 -5.65 -2.03
C VAL A 119 12.57 -4.94 -3.09
N SER A 120 11.61 -5.64 -3.71
CA SER A 120 10.84 -5.03 -4.80
C SER A 120 9.43 -5.55 -4.95
N ASP A 121 8.53 -4.70 -5.46
CA ASP A 121 7.14 -5.07 -5.74
C ASP A 121 6.43 -5.52 -4.45
N VAL A 122 6.35 -4.61 -3.48
CA VAL A 122 5.80 -4.87 -2.15
C VAL A 122 4.67 -3.89 -1.81
N GLY A 123 3.56 -4.42 -1.29
CA GLY A 123 2.31 -3.66 -1.14
C GLY A 123 2.21 -2.76 0.09
N LEU A 124 2.64 -3.19 1.29
CA LEU A 124 2.48 -2.47 2.56
C LEU A 124 3.76 -1.89 3.18
N GLY A 125 4.96 -2.33 2.80
CA GLY A 125 6.23 -1.78 3.30
C GLY A 125 7.43 -2.64 2.93
N GLY A 126 8.62 -2.06 2.79
CA GLY A 126 9.82 -2.81 2.37
C GLY A 126 10.38 -3.67 3.50
N GLY A 127 10.66 -3.07 4.65
CA GLY A 127 11.08 -3.77 5.85
C GLY A 127 10.88 -2.98 7.15
N GLU A 128 10.81 -3.71 8.26
CA GLU A 128 10.77 -3.14 9.61
C GLU A 128 11.87 -3.76 10.48
N ILE A 129 12.65 -2.92 11.18
CA ILE A 129 13.71 -3.34 12.08
C ILE A 129 13.50 -2.71 13.45
N VAL A 130 13.39 -3.56 14.48
CA VAL A 130 13.06 -3.13 15.84
C VAL A 130 14.02 -3.76 16.84
N HIS A 131 14.61 -2.95 17.72
CA HIS A 131 15.51 -3.38 18.80
C HIS A 131 16.72 -4.22 18.35
N CYS A 132 17.33 -3.83 17.22
CA CYS A 132 18.51 -4.51 16.69
C CYS A 132 19.80 -3.74 16.94
N ARG A 133 20.90 -4.43 17.29
CA ARG A 133 22.20 -3.81 17.57
C ARG A 133 23.28 -4.25 16.59
N ASN A 134 24.17 -3.32 16.28
CA ASN A 134 25.31 -3.56 15.39
C ASN A 134 24.90 -4.19 14.04
N VAL A 135 23.88 -3.62 13.39
CA VAL A 135 23.48 -4.04 12.04
C VAL A 135 24.42 -3.46 10.99
N ASP A 136 24.62 -4.17 9.88
CA ASP A 136 25.36 -3.71 8.71
C ASP A 136 24.56 -4.05 7.46
N LEU A 137 23.81 -3.07 6.94
CA LEU A 137 22.83 -3.28 5.88
C LEU A 137 23.23 -2.54 4.60
N ASP A 138 23.18 -3.25 3.47
CA ASP A 138 23.29 -2.74 2.11
C ASP A 138 22.09 -3.26 1.29
N ILE A 139 21.10 -2.39 1.10
CA ILE A 139 19.80 -2.77 0.54
C ILE A 139 19.42 -1.84 -0.60
N VAL A 140 18.91 -2.42 -1.69
CA VAL A 140 18.22 -1.69 -2.76
C VAL A 140 16.72 -1.96 -2.68
N MET A 141 15.90 -0.92 -2.63
CA MET A 141 14.45 -1.05 -2.60
C MET A 141 13.78 -0.33 -3.76
N THR A 142 12.90 -1.01 -4.46
CA THR A 142 12.12 -0.38 -5.56
C THR A 142 10.66 -0.74 -5.49
N MET A 143 9.76 0.14 -5.92
CA MET A 143 8.35 -0.20 -6.08
C MET A 143 7.68 -0.61 -4.75
N ILE A 144 7.83 0.22 -3.72
CA ILE A 144 7.35 -0.06 -2.36
C ILE A 144 6.09 0.74 -2.03
N GLY A 145 5.16 0.11 -1.30
CA GLY A 145 3.93 0.77 -0.87
C GLY A 145 2.95 0.94 -2.03
N ARG A 146 2.81 -0.09 -2.86
CA ARG A 146 1.92 -0.02 -4.04
C ARG A 146 0.44 0.10 -3.70
N ARG A 147 0.04 -0.30 -2.49
CA ARG A 147 -1.37 -0.32 -2.04
C ARG A 147 -1.69 0.74 -0.97
N ALA A 148 -0.70 1.12 -0.17
CA ALA A 148 -0.83 2.10 0.88
C ALA A 148 0.38 3.05 0.87
N ARG A 149 0.26 4.23 1.47
CA ARG A 149 1.46 5.03 1.77
C ARG A 149 2.28 4.29 2.80
N ALA A 150 3.50 3.89 2.42
CA ALA A 150 4.33 3.02 3.25
C ALA A 150 5.82 3.31 3.03
N ASP A 151 6.57 3.18 4.11
CA ASP A 151 8.01 3.40 4.11
C ASP A 151 8.76 2.22 3.47
N ALA A 152 9.91 2.50 2.85
CA ALA A 152 10.79 1.44 2.39
C ALA A 152 11.41 0.72 3.58
N LEU A 153 11.97 1.46 4.54
CA LEU A 153 12.55 0.88 5.75
C LEU A 153 12.14 1.69 6.99
N THR A 154 11.52 1.01 7.95
CA THR A 154 11.22 1.57 9.28
C THR A 154 12.22 1.06 10.30
N LEU A 155 12.82 1.95 11.08
CA LEU A 155 13.82 1.64 12.11
C LEU A 155 13.33 2.14 13.48
N ALA A 156 13.39 1.28 14.50
CA ALA A 156 13.09 1.65 15.89
C ALA A 156 14.06 0.99 16.87
N GLY A 157 14.82 1.79 17.64
CA GLY A 157 15.82 1.27 18.58
C GLY A 157 16.95 0.47 17.90
N VAL A 158 17.46 0.99 16.78
CA VAL A 158 18.47 0.33 15.95
C VAL A 158 19.83 1.02 16.05
N SER A 159 20.93 0.26 16.10
CA SER A 159 22.30 0.78 16.01
C SER A 159 23.13 0.05 14.95
N GLY A 160 24.15 0.72 14.41
CA GLY A 160 25.02 0.18 13.35
C GLY A 160 25.02 1.04 12.10
N LYS A 161 25.11 0.41 10.92
CA LYS A 161 25.19 1.06 9.61
C LYS A 161 24.07 0.58 8.70
N VAL A 162 23.41 1.51 8.02
CA VAL A 162 22.37 1.23 7.03
C VAL A 162 22.65 2.03 5.76
N ALA A 163 22.99 1.35 4.67
CA ALA A 163 23.01 1.89 3.32
C ALA A 163 21.74 1.45 2.58
N LEU A 164 20.94 2.42 2.15
CA LEU A 164 19.69 2.18 1.42
C LEU A 164 19.66 3.00 0.14
N ALA A 165 19.53 2.32 -0.99
CA ALA A 165 19.18 2.94 -2.27
C ALA A 165 17.71 2.64 -2.61
N ALA A 166 16.85 3.65 -2.55
CA ALA A 166 15.41 3.52 -2.70
C ALA A 166 14.89 4.28 -3.93
N ARG A 167 13.99 3.64 -4.68
CA ARG A 167 13.28 4.30 -5.78
C ARG A 167 11.81 3.96 -5.81
N ASP A 168 10.94 4.92 -6.12
CA ASP A 168 9.51 4.68 -6.33
C ASP A 168 8.86 4.06 -5.07
N VAL A 169 8.88 4.86 -4.00
CA VAL A 169 8.40 4.52 -2.65
C VAL A 169 7.26 5.47 -2.29
N SER A 170 6.08 4.94 -1.98
CA SER A 170 4.91 5.78 -1.70
C SER A 170 4.96 6.54 -0.35
N GLY A 171 5.84 6.11 0.55
CA GLY A 171 6.21 6.75 1.82
C GLY A 171 7.68 7.14 1.86
N ASN A 172 8.27 7.20 3.05
CA ASN A 172 9.65 7.61 3.23
C ASN A 172 10.60 6.49 2.76
N ALA A 173 11.77 6.81 2.21
CA ALA A 173 12.80 5.79 1.99
C ALA A 173 13.28 5.21 3.34
N ILE A 174 13.65 6.06 4.30
CA ILE A 174 13.86 5.65 5.71
C ILE A 174 12.96 6.46 6.64
N ASN A 175 12.35 5.76 7.60
CA ASN A 175 11.67 6.36 8.73
C ASN A 175 12.25 5.83 10.05
N VAL A 176 12.88 6.70 10.83
CA VAL A 176 13.42 6.38 12.17
C VAL A 176 12.46 6.92 13.22
N ARG A 177 12.03 6.05 14.13
CA ARG A 177 11.07 6.39 15.19
C ARG A 177 11.44 5.73 16.51
N HIS A 178 10.78 6.13 17.59
CA HIS A 178 10.83 5.37 18.84
C HIS A 178 10.13 4.02 18.72
N SER A 179 10.61 3.05 19.52
CA SER A 179 9.90 1.80 19.67
C SER A 179 8.59 2.02 20.44
N PRO A 180 7.49 1.33 20.07
CA PRO A 180 6.25 1.31 20.85
C PRO A 180 6.42 0.72 22.26
N GLU A 181 7.44 -0.10 22.48
CA GLU A 181 7.71 -0.81 23.74
C GLU A 181 8.98 -0.20 24.39
N GLY A 182 8.84 0.35 25.60
CA GLY A 182 9.94 1.01 26.34
C GLY A 182 11.06 0.03 26.69
N ALA A 183 12.34 0.39 26.84
CA ALA A 183 12.97 1.62 27.34
C ALA A 183 14.16 2.04 26.44
N PRO A 184 14.68 3.27 26.57
CA PRO A 184 15.90 3.67 25.86
C PRO A 184 17.09 2.83 26.34
N SER A 185 17.54 1.90 25.51
CA SER A 185 18.92 1.40 25.59
C SER A 185 19.85 2.58 25.31
N ALA A 186 20.89 2.76 26.11
CA ALA A 186 21.97 3.72 25.83
C ALA A 186 22.33 3.65 24.32
N SER A 187 22.23 4.78 23.62
CA SER A 187 22.12 4.84 22.16
C SER A 187 23.47 4.59 21.51
N ALA A 188 23.76 3.33 21.21
CA ALA A 188 24.80 3.01 20.24
C ALA A 188 24.50 3.72 18.91
N PRO A 189 25.49 4.31 18.23
CA PRO A 189 25.25 5.21 17.11
C PRO A 189 24.64 4.48 15.91
N LEU A 190 23.78 5.19 15.18
CA LEU A 190 23.21 4.77 13.91
C LEU A 190 23.75 5.65 12.78
N ARG A 191 24.32 5.02 11.75
CA ARG A 191 24.85 5.70 10.55
C ARG A 191 24.02 5.33 9.34
N LEU A 192 23.46 6.33 8.68
CA LEU A 192 22.59 6.16 7.53
C LEU A 192 23.26 6.70 6.26
N HIS A 193 23.24 5.93 5.18
CA HIS A 193 23.54 6.40 3.84
C HIS A 193 22.31 6.15 2.97
N VAL A 194 21.63 7.22 2.57
CA VAL A 194 20.33 7.15 1.90
C VAL A 194 20.43 7.75 0.51
N HIS A 195 20.11 6.98 -0.52
CA HIS A 195 19.92 7.50 -1.86
C HIS A 195 18.47 7.25 -2.29
N ALA A 196 17.66 8.30 -2.33
CA ALA A 196 16.22 8.22 -2.56
C ALA A 196 15.82 8.98 -3.83
N VAL A 197 15.07 8.33 -4.71
CA VAL A 197 14.55 8.91 -5.95
C VAL A 197 13.06 8.61 -6.07
N GLU A 198 12.21 9.58 -6.36
CA GLU A 198 10.75 9.36 -6.51
C GLU A 198 10.14 8.73 -5.24
N CYS A 199 10.43 9.30 -4.07
CA CYS A 199 9.89 8.86 -2.77
C CYS A 199 8.97 9.93 -2.19
N PHE A 200 8.13 9.60 -1.19
CA PHE A 200 7.42 10.67 -0.46
C PHE A 200 8.40 11.57 0.29
N ARG A 201 9.38 10.97 0.98
CA ARG A 201 10.55 11.63 1.58
C ARG A 201 11.77 10.73 1.46
N ALA A 202 12.97 11.28 1.57
CA ALA A 202 14.19 10.47 1.69
C ALA A 202 14.38 9.99 3.13
N LEU A 203 14.28 10.88 4.11
CA LEU A 203 14.54 10.57 5.51
C LEU A 203 13.54 11.28 6.44
N GLY A 204 12.84 10.50 7.26
CA GLY A 204 12.12 10.99 8.43
C GLY A 204 12.78 10.51 9.71
N ILE A 205 13.06 11.42 10.66
CA ILE A 205 13.48 11.10 12.02
C ILE A 205 12.47 11.72 12.97
N LEU A 206 11.68 10.87 13.63
CA LEU A 206 10.49 11.25 14.37
C LEU A 206 10.61 10.80 15.84
N GLY A 207 11.12 11.69 16.68
CA GLY A 207 11.11 11.51 18.13
C GLY A 207 9.77 11.89 18.78
N ASN A 208 9.64 11.60 20.06
CA ASN A 208 8.50 12.05 20.87
C ASN A 208 8.93 13.25 21.75
N SER A 209 7.98 13.95 22.38
CA SER A 209 8.29 15.18 23.13
C SER A 209 9.16 14.96 24.37
N ASP A 210 9.15 13.76 24.92
CA ASP A 210 9.71 13.47 26.25
C ASP A 210 11.09 12.82 26.16
N THR A 211 11.33 12.06 25.10
CA THR A 211 12.58 11.43 24.74
C THR A 211 12.92 11.79 23.29
N PRO A 212 13.84 12.73 23.03
CA PRO A 212 14.28 12.99 21.66
C PRO A 212 15.04 11.79 21.09
N LEU A 213 15.13 11.71 19.77
CA LEU A 213 16.07 10.80 19.10
C LEU A 213 17.45 11.45 19.00
N GLU A 214 18.48 10.68 19.32
CA GLU A 214 19.88 11.12 19.44
C GLU A 214 20.83 10.10 18.79
N ALA A 215 22.11 10.44 18.66
CA ALA A 215 23.18 9.55 18.16
C ALA A 215 22.94 8.98 16.73
N ILE A 216 22.29 9.77 15.87
CA ILE A 216 22.09 9.43 14.45
C ILE A 216 22.93 10.37 13.59
N SER A 217 23.64 9.80 12.62
CA SER A 217 24.25 10.54 11.52
C SER A 217 23.73 10.03 10.17
N ALA A 218 23.59 10.93 9.20
CA ALA A 218 23.03 10.58 7.91
C ALA A 218 23.69 11.33 6.74
N ASP A 219 24.04 10.59 5.69
CA ASP A 219 24.35 11.12 4.36
C ASP A 219 23.17 10.85 3.43
N VAL A 220 22.56 11.89 2.88
CA VAL A 220 21.31 11.78 2.09
C VAL A 220 21.49 12.36 0.69
N VAL A 221 21.15 11.58 -0.34
CA VAL A 221 20.97 12.05 -1.72
C VAL A 221 19.51 11.88 -2.09
N ALA A 222 18.81 12.98 -2.41
CA ALA A 222 17.37 12.97 -2.66
C ALA A 222 16.98 13.67 -3.97
N GLU A 223 16.19 12.99 -4.80
CA GLU A 223 15.68 13.49 -6.08
C GLU A 223 14.17 13.27 -6.19
N ASP A 224 13.45 14.28 -6.70
CA ASP A 224 12.03 14.18 -7.03
C ASP A 224 11.19 13.61 -5.88
N VAL A 225 11.38 14.09 -4.65
CA VAL A 225 10.53 13.68 -3.53
C VAL A 225 9.24 14.50 -3.48
N GLU A 226 8.14 13.88 -3.03
CA GLU A 226 6.81 14.50 -3.03
C GLU A 226 6.60 15.54 -1.90
N ASP A 227 7.37 15.44 -0.81
CA ASP A 227 7.31 16.35 0.35
C ASP A 227 8.73 16.85 0.72
N TRP A 228 9.08 16.95 2.00
CA TRP A 228 10.43 17.34 2.42
C TRP A 228 11.41 16.17 2.27
N ALA A 229 12.55 16.39 1.62
CA ALA A 229 13.58 15.36 1.48
C ALA A 229 14.02 14.83 2.84
N VAL A 230 14.26 15.74 3.80
CA VAL A 230 14.55 15.40 5.20
C VAL A 230 13.57 16.09 6.14
N LEU A 231 12.95 15.30 7.03
CA LEU A 231 12.13 15.77 8.14
C LEU A 231 12.77 15.36 9.47
N LEU A 232 13.14 16.34 10.28
CA LEU A 232 13.64 16.14 11.65
C LEU A 232 12.61 16.66 12.64
N ASN A 233 12.13 15.78 13.52
CA ASN A 233 11.09 16.10 14.49
C ASN A 233 11.46 15.56 15.88
N ASN A 234 11.45 16.43 16.90
CA ASN A 234 11.80 16.08 18.29
C ASN A 234 13.10 15.26 18.40
N CYS A 235 14.20 15.81 17.92
CA CYS A 235 15.51 15.14 17.92
C CYS A 235 16.59 16.09 18.46
N ASP A 236 17.71 15.52 18.91
CA ASP A 236 18.80 16.27 19.55
C ASP A 236 20.16 15.78 19.05
N GLY A 237 21.06 16.72 18.71
CA GLY A 237 22.46 16.42 18.44
C GLY A 237 22.72 15.56 17.20
N LEU A 238 21.89 15.68 16.15
CA LEU A 238 22.07 14.90 14.92
C LEU A 238 23.09 15.54 13.97
N GLU A 239 23.79 14.70 13.19
CA GLU A 239 24.69 15.13 12.10
C GLU A 239 24.12 14.69 10.75
N VAL A 240 23.74 15.64 9.89
CA VAL A 240 23.13 15.31 8.60
C VAL A 240 23.83 16.05 7.46
N ALA A 241 24.44 15.32 6.54
CA ALA A 241 24.86 15.82 5.25
C ALA A 241 23.82 15.44 4.19
N MET A 242 23.39 16.40 3.35
CA MET A 242 22.41 16.10 2.32
C MET A 242 22.68 16.85 1.01
N GLN A 243 22.39 16.19 -0.10
CA GLN A 243 22.31 16.77 -1.43
C GLN A 243 20.92 16.50 -2.01
N THR A 244 20.19 17.55 -2.36
CA THR A 244 18.81 17.45 -2.87
C THR A 244 18.65 18.18 -4.18
N ARG A 245 17.74 17.69 -5.05
CA ARG A 245 17.29 18.42 -6.22
C ARG A 245 15.81 18.19 -6.49
N ARG A 246 15.15 19.20 -7.09
CA ARG A 246 13.72 19.17 -7.45
C ARG A 246 12.83 18.71 -6.29
N SER A 247 13.22 19.10 -5.08
CA SER A 247 12.64 18.64 -3.82
C SER A 247 12.68 19.77 -2.82
N GLU A 248 11.68 19.86 -1.94
CA GLU A 248 11.80 20.72 -0.77
C GLU A 248 12.84 20.09 0.18
N PRO A 249 13.92 20.78 0.55
CA PRO A 249 15.07 20.11 1.14
C PRO A 249 14.87 19.64 2.58
N LEU A 250 14.43 20.54 3.47
CA LEU A 250 14.56 20.33 4.90
C LEU A 250 13.43 20.97 5.69
N ARG A 251 12.85 20.18 6.60
CA ARG A 251 11.96 20.67 7.64
C ARG A 251 12.41 20.22 9.02
N LEU A 252 12.55 21.19 9.91
CA LEU A 252 12.76 21.02 11.36
C LEU A 252 11.45 21.38 12.08
N ASP A 253 10.91 20.47 12.89
CA ASP A 253 9.58 20.65 13.50
C ASP A 253 9.44 19.93 14.85
N GLY A 254 8.23 19.97 15.42
CA GLY A 254 7.83 19.23 16.62
C GLY A 254 7.70 20.11 17.86
N ARG A 255 6.96 19.61 18.87
CA ARG A 255 6.73 20.34 20.13
C ARG A 255 8.04 20.59 20.89
N ALA A 256 8.92 19.58 20.96
CA ALA A 256 10.25 19.70 21.54
C ALA A 256 11.29 20.23 20.54
N GLY A 257 10.98 20.10 19.23
CA GLY A 257 11.79 20.60 18.13
C GLY A 257 12.99 19.72 17.77
N ALA A 258 13.63 20.01 16.65
CA ALA A 258 15.00 19.55 16.39
C ALA A 258 15.98 20.52 17.06
N ARG A 259 16.98 20.01 17.80
CA ARG A 259 17.93 20.84 18.57
C ARG A 259 19.35 20.37 18.41
N ASN A 260 20.30 21.32 18.50
CA ASN A 260 21.74 21.03 18.47
C ASN A 260 22.18 20.21 17.24
N CYS A 261 21.40 20.20 16.16
CA CYS A 261 21.73 19.44 14.97
C CYS A 261 22.72 20.22 14.09
N THR A 262 23.69 19.52 13.51
CA THR A 262 24.61 20.04 12.50
C THR A 262 24.21 19.52 11.14
N ILE A 263 23.87 20.43 10.22
CA ILE A 263 23.30 20.09 8.92
C ILE A 263 24.12 20.76 7.81
N ALA A 264 24.69 19.95 6.93
CA ALA A 264 25.34 20.39 5.71
C ALA A 264 24.42 20.10 4.53
N ILE A 265 24.09 21.12 3.73
CA ILE A 265 23.08 21.00 2.67
C ILE A 265 23.58 21.56 1.33
N ALA A 266 23.46 20.75 0.28
CA ALA A 266 23.60 21.17 -1.11
C ALA A 266 22.25 21.01 -1.82
N THR A 267 21.61 22.10 -2.24
CA THR A 267 20.26 22.05 -2.81
C THR A 267 20.06 23.06 -3.93
N ASP A 268 19.14 22.76 -4.85
CA ASP A 268 18.64 23.71 -5.86
C ASP A 268 17.53 24.63 -5.35
N ARG A 269 17.12 24.49 -4.07
CA ARG A 269 16.08 25.29 -3.40
C ARG A 269 16.48 25.74 -1.98
N PRO A 270 17.56 26.53 -1.81
CA PRO A 270 18.06 26.94 -0.50
C PRO A 270 17.08 27.79 0.32
N ASP A 271 16.19 28.52 -0.35
CA ASP A 271 15.13 29.34 0.23
C ASP A 271 13.98 28.52 0.85
N ARG A 272 14.00 27.20 0.67
CA ARG A 272 12.96 26.27 1.10
C ARG A 272 13.39 25.46 2.31
N ILE A 273 13.94 26.10 3.33
CA ILE A 273 14.24 25.46 4.61
C ILE A 273 13.24 25.96 5.65
N VAL A 274 12.50 25.05 6.26
CA VAL A 274 11.49 25.39 7.28
C VAL A 274 12.00 25.00 8.66
N THR A 275 12.05 25.98 9.56
CA THR A 275 12.27 25.74 11.00
C THR A 275 11.01 26.15 11.75
N ALA A 276 10.38 25.19 12.41
CA ALA A 276 9.12 25.35 13.12
C ALA A 276 9.14 24.64 14.48
N GLY A 277 8.08 24.87 15.26
CA GLY A 277 7.91 24.24 16.58
C GLY A 277 8.95 24.72 17.60
N GLY A 278 9.38 23.81 18.48
CA GLY A 278 10.41 24.07 19.49
C GLY A 278 11.85 24.06 18.97
N SER A 279 12.05 24.03 17.65
CA SER A 279 13.37 23.83 17.04
C SER A 279 14.29 25.03 17.26
N LYS A 280 15.51 24.80 17.75
CA LYS A 280 16.48 25.85 18.10
C LYS A 280 17.90 25.32 18.13
N GLU A 281 18.89 26.22 18.11
CA GLU A 281 20.32 25.87 18.29
C GLU A 281 20.85 24.87 17.21
N ASN A 282 20.21 24.84 16.04
CA ASN A 282 20.68 24.04 14.90
C ASN A 282 21.62 24.87 14.02
N THR A 283 22.68 24.24 13.53
CA THR A 283 23.60 24.85 12.57
C THR A 283 23.31 24.29 11.18
N ILE A 284 22.93 25.16 10.24
CA ILE A 284 22.69 24.80 8.85
C ILE A 284 23.74 25.52 7.99
N SER A 285 24.49 24.76 7.21
CA SER A 285 25.55 25.26 6.34
C SER A 285 25.32 24.80 4.91
N GLU A 286 25.35 25.75 3.96
CA GLU A 286 25.31 25.41 2.54
C GLU A 286 26.67 24.90 2.08
N VAL A 287 26.66 23.81 1.31
CA VAL A 287 27.85 23.18 0.74
C VAL A 287 27.68 23.00 -0.77
N ALA A 288 28.80 22.82 -1.49
CA ALA A 288 28.78 22.62 -2.93
C ALA A 288 28.16 21.26 -3.29
N MET A 289 27.34 21.23 -4.35
CA MET A 289 26.81 19.98 -4.91
C MET A 289 27.94 19.08 -5.41
N ALA A 290 27.90 17.81 -5.01
CA ALA A 290 28.76 16.76 -5.54
C ALA A 290 28.15 16.12 -6.82
N ASN A 291 28.86 15.17 -7.41
CA ASN A 291 28.39 14.41 -8.57
C ASN A 291 27.14 13.60 -8.23
N TRP A 292 26.15 13.62 -9.13
CA TRP A 292 24.89 12.92 -8.92
C TRP A 292 25.01 11.43 -9.24
N PRO A 293 24.67 10.51 -8.30
CA PRO A 293 24.68 9.09 -8.58
C PRO A 293 23.58 8.70 -9.59
N PRO A 294 23.77 7.62 -10.37
CA PRO A 294 22.69 7.11 -11.22
C PRO A 294 21.52 6.62 -10.37
N PRO A 295 20.24 6.81 -10.80
CA PRO A 295 19.08 6.40 -10.01
C PRO A 295 19.15 4.93 -9.58
N PRO A 296 18.69 4.59 -8.36
CA PRO A 296 18.68 3.21 -7.88
C PRO A 296 17.90 2.30 -8.83
N ARG A 297 18.46 1.11 -9.09
CA ARG A 297 17.82 0.08 -9.89
C ARG A 297 17.95 -1.24 -9.17
N ALA A 298 16.85 -2.00 -9.15
CA ALA A 298 16.92 -3.40 -8.77
C ALA A 298 17.94 -4.13 -9.68
N PRO A 299 18.71 -5.08 -9.14
CA PRO A 299 19.53 -5.97 -9.95
C PRO A 299 18.67 -6.67 -11.01
N SER A 300 19.25 -7.00 -12.16
CA SER A 300 18.57 -7.77 -13.20
C SER A 300 18.42 -9.24 -12.78
N ALA A 301 17.64 -9.51 -11.74
CA ALA A 301 17.30 -10.86 -11.31
C ALA A 301 16.11 -11.37 -12.15
N THR A 302 16.26 -12.55 -12.75
CA THR A 302 15.20 -13.22 -13.52
C THR A 302 13.94 -13.47 -12.69
N SER A 303 14.11 -13.76 -11.40
CA SER A 303 13.04 -14.00 -10.43
C SER A 303 12.12 -12.81 -10.21
N PHE A 304 12.58 -11.58 -10.48
CA PHE A 304 11.85 -10.34 -10.27
C PHE A 304 11.58 -9.55 -11.56
N LYS A 305 11.55 -10.23 -12.71
CA LYS A 305 11.05 -9.62 -13.95
C LYS A 305 9.72 -8.89 -13.69
N PRO A 306 9.56 -7.63 -14.12
CA PRO A 306 8.32 -6.87 -13.92
C PRO A 306 7.11 -7.66 -14.45
N ARG A 307 6.02 -7.73 -13.66
CA ARG A 307 4.75 -8.36 -14.10
C ARG A 307 4.02 -7.54 -15.17
N PHE A 308 4.46 -6.30 -15.36
CA PHE A 308 3.88 -5.33 -16.27
C PHE A 308 4.97 -4.39 -16.76
N SER A 309 4.76 -3.79 -17.94
CA SER A 309 5.60 -2.72 -18.43
C SER A 309 5.36 -1.45 -17.61
N PRO A 310 6.43 -0.74 -17.18
CA PRO A 310 6.32 0.62 -16.66
C PRO A 310 5.51 1.48 -17.63
N HIS A 311 4.62 2.29 -17.08
CA HIS A 311 3.76 3.18 -17.84
C HIS A 311 3.45 4.40 -16.98
N GLU A 312 3.51 5.58 -17.58
CA GLU A 312 3.29 6.84 -16.90
C GLU A 312 2.28 7.66 -17.67
N VAL A 313 1.38 8.33 -16.95
CA VAL A 313 0.35 9.19 -17.52
C VAL A 313 0.31 10.48 -16.71
N GLU A 314 0.50 11.62 -17.36
CA GLU A 314 0.22 12.92 -16.74
C GLU A 314 -1.28 13.17 -16.78
N ASP A 315 -1.89 13.44 -15.62
CA ASP A 315 -3.34 13.59 -15.52
C ASP A 315 -3.72 14.43 -14.28
N THR A 316 -5.01 14.65 -14.07
CA THR A 316 -5.57 15.26 -12.85
C THR A 316 -6.48 14.27 -12.14
N CYS A 317 -6.33 14.16 -10.81
CA CYS A 317 -7.18 13.29 -10.01
C CYS A 317 -8.61 13.85 -9.92
N THR A 318 -9.60 13.15 -10.48
CA THR A 318 -11.03 13.49 -10.37
C THR A 318 -11.60 13.39 -8.94
N VAL A 319 -10.86 12.81 -7.99
CA VAL A 319 -11.25 12.79 -6.58
C VAL A 319 -10.80 14.08 -5.90
N CYS A 320 -9.48 14.30 -5.85
CA CYS A 320 -8.86 15.35 -5.04
C CYS A 320 -8.16 16.43 -5.84
N GLY A 321 -8.20 16.45 -7.16
CA GLY A 321 -7.61 17.50 -8.00
C GLY A 321 -6.08 17.61 -8.00
N TRP A 322 -5.36 16.65 -7.44
CA TRP A 322 -3.90 16.59 -7.60
C TRP A 322 -3.54 16.34 -9.07
N HIS A 323 -2.61 17.13 -9.58
CA HIS A 323 -2.10 17.03 -10.95
C HIS A 323 -0.64 16.59 -10.93
N GLY A 324 -0.27 15.67 -11.81
CA GLY A 324 1.08 15.16 -11.91
C GLY A 324 1.15 13.82 -12.63
N VAL A 325 2.30 13.15 -12.51
CA VAL A 325 2.56 11.87 -13.18
C VAL A 325 2.00 10.71 -12.36
N PHE A 326 1.08 9.96 -12.94
CA PHE A 326 0.55 8.72 -12.41
C PHE A 326 1.32 7.53 -12.98
N ARG A 327 1.81 6.66 -12.10
CA ARG A 327 2.64 5.51 -12.50
C ARG A 327 1.89 4.21 -12.40
N ARG A 328 2.15 3.30 -13.34
CA ARG A 328 1.74 1.91 -13.23
C ARG A 328 2.62 1.21 -12.20
N THR A 329 1.97 0.71 -11.17
CA THR A 329 2.52 0.10 -9.96
C THR A 329 2.12 -1.37 -9.79
N GLN A 330 1.16 -1.87 -10.58
CA GLN A 330 0.73 -3.27 -10.56
C GLN A 330 0.17 -3.73 -11.92
N ASP A 331 -0.02 -5.05 -12.06
CA ASP A 331 -0.54 -5.68 -13.27
C ASP A 331 -2.03 -5.38 -13.48
N LYS A 332 -2.81 -5.31 -12.40
CA LYS A 332 -4.23 -4.94 -12.41
C LYS A 332 -4.41 -3.45 -12.68
N ILE A 333 -4.80 -3.14 -13.92
CA ILE A 333 -4.99 -1.79 -14.42
C ILE A 333 -5.93 -0.92 -13.58
N ARG A 334 -7.02 -1.50 -13.04
CA ARG A 334 -7.98 -0.79 -12.19
C ARG A 334 -7.39 -0.32 -10.87
N GLU A 335 -6.47 -1.12 -10.33
CA GLU A 335 -5.91 -0.93 -9.00
C GLU A 335 -4.59 -0.12 -9.01
N THR A 336 -4.16 0.31 -10.19
CA THR A 336 -2.91 1.06 -10.38
C THR A 336 -3.14 2.55 -10.61
N PHE A 337 -2.09 3.32 -10.96
CA PHE A 337 -2.17 4.78 -11.16
C PHE A 337 -2.78 5.51 -9.96
N ALA A 338 -2.30 5.19 -8.76
CA ALA A 338 -2.74 5.83 -7.53
C ALA A 338 -2.32 7.31 -7.50
N CYS A 339 -3.25 8.18 -7.10
CA CYS A 339 -2.99 9.61 -6.93
C CYS A 339 -1.88 9.90 -5.91
N GLY A 340 -0.93 10.77 -6.23
CA GLY A 340 0.15 11.19 -5.31
C GLY A 340 -0.37 11.81 -4.00
N ALA A 341 -1.48 12.56 -4.05
CA ALA A 341 -2.11 13.13 -2.86
C ALA A 341 -3.07 12.17 -2.12
N CYS A 342 -4.23 11.83 -2.72
CA CYS A 342 -5.28 11.08 -2.00
C CYS A 342 -5.22 9.57 -2.16
N ARG A 343 -4.24 9.03 -2.91
CA ARG A 343 -4.06 7.59 -3.19
C ARG A 343 -5.22 6.89 -3.87
N ALA A 344 -6.24 7.62 -4.36
CA ALA A 344 -7.29 7.04 -5.20
C ALA A 344 -6.66 6.36 -6.42
N SER A 345 -6.87 5.04 -6.55
CA SER A 345 -6.48 4.26 -7.72
C SER A 345 -7.31 4.64 -8.94
N LEU A 346 -6.93 4.14 -10.12
CA LEU A 346 -7.63 4.41 -11.36
C LEU A 346 -9.13 4.06 -11.29
N ARG A 347 -9.53 2.98 -10.60
CA ARG A 347 -10.96 2.66 -10.41
C ARG A 347 -11.74 3.75 -9.69
N TYR A 348 -11.18 4.32 -8.63
CA TYR A 348 -11.85 5.39 -7.87
C TYR A 348 -11.86 6.69 -8.67
N ARG A 349 -10.80 6.97 -9.43
CA ARG A 349 -10.76 8.13 -10.32
C ARG A 349 -11.80 8.00 -11.45
N ALA A 350 -11.94 6.82 -12.04
CA ALA A 350 -12.97 6.55 -13.04
C ALA A 350 -14.39 6.68 -12.48
N GLN A 351 -14.63 6.15 -11.28
CA GLN A 351 -15.94 6.22 -10.67
C GLN A 351 -16.30 7.65 -10.23
N ALA A 352 -15.34 8.41 -9.69
CA ALA A 352 -15.51 9.83 -9.40
C ALA A 352 -15.82 10.62 -10.67
N GLN A 353 -15.11 10.34 -11.77
CA GLN A 353 -15.40 10.95 -13.06
C GLN A 353 -16.83 10.65 -13.53
N ALA A 354 -17.27 9.39 -13.46
CA ALA A 354 -18.62 9.01 -13.88
C ALA A 354 -19.70 9.73 -13.05
N LEU A 355 -19.49 9.88 -11.75
CA LEU A 355 -20.36 10.70 -10.89
C LEU A 355 -20.39 12.15 -11.38
N LEU A 356 -19.23 12.77 -11.55
CA LEU A 356 -19.12 14.19 -11.90
C LEU A 356 -19.66 14.51 -13.30
N SER A 357 -19.42 13.64 -14.29
CA SER A 357 -19.82 13.88 -15.68
C SER A 357 -21.30 13.55 -15.93
N VAL A 358 -21.82 12.46 -15.34
CA VAL A 358 -23.18 11.97 -15.62
C VAL A 358 -24.20 12.49 -14.61
N VAL A 359 -23.90 12.41 -13.31
CA VAL A 359 -24.84 12.82 -12.25
C VAL A 359 -24.87 14.34 -12.12
N GLU A 360 -23.69 14.96 -12.15
CA GLU A 360 -23.52 16.40 -11.93
C GLU A 360 -23.40 17.20 -13.23
N GLY A 361 -23.46 16.54 -14.39
CA GLY A 361 -23.44 17.18 -15.71
C GLY A 361 -22.13 17.90 -16.04
N GLY A 362 -21.01 17.49 -15.45
CA GLY A 362 -19.70 18.10 -15.66
C GLY A 362 -19.53 19.46 -14.97
N ARG A 363 -20.43 19.86 -14.07
CA ARG A 363 -20.36 21.14 -13.34
C ARG A 363 -19.13 21.26 -12.45
N TYR A 364 -18.62 20.14 -11.96
CA TYR A 364 -17.47 20.10 -11.05
C TYR A 364 -16.38 19.22 -11.64
N ALA A 365 -15.13 19.69 -11.57
CA ALA A 365 -13.97 18.95 -12.07
C ALA A 365 -13.56 17.81 -11.13
N THR A 366 -13.86 17.91 -9.83
CA THR A 366 -13.45 16.92 -8.82
C THR A 366 -14.49 16.72 -7.72
N LEU A 367 -14.45 15.59 -7.00
CA LEU A 367 -15.29 15.39 -5.80
C LEU A 367 -15.00 16.43 -4.71
N ARG A 368 -13.74 16.85 -4.57
CA ARG A 368 -13.38 17.97 -3.69
C ARG A 368 -14.12 19.27 -4.05
N ALA A 369 -14.18 19.63 -5.33
CA ALA A 369 -14.89 20.83 -5.79
C ALA A 369 -16.40 20.69 -5.57
N LEU A 370 -16.99 19.53 -5.95
CA LEU A 370 -18.39 19.19 -5.69
C LEU A 370 -18.78 19.44 -4.22
N ALA A 371 -17.95 18.97 -3.28
CA ALA A 371 -18.21 19.13 -1.86
C ALA A 371 -18.00 20.58 -1.39
N ALA A 372 -16.88 21.21 -1.76
CA ALA A 372 -16.53 22.56 -1.33
C ALA A 372 -17.48 23.65 -1.85
N GLU A 373 -18.06 23.43 -3.04
CA GLU A 373 -18.98 24.38 -3.70
C GLU A 373 -20.46 24.10 -3.38
N GLY A 374 -20.74 23.16 -2.45
CA GLY A 374 -22.09 22.90 -1.96
C GLY A 374 -22.97 22.04 -2.88
N GLY A 375 -22.39 21.34 -3.85
CA GLY A 375 -23.16 20.48 -4.78
C GLY A 375 -23.82 19.25 -4.13
N LEU A 376 -23.52 18.97 -2.86
CA LEU A 376 -24.17 17.94 -2.04
C LEU A 376 -25.23 18.48 -1.07
N ALA A 377 -25.45 19.81 -1.03
CA ALA A 377 -26.27 20.46 0.00
C ALA A 377 -27.75 20.03 -0.01
N ASP A 378 -28.24 19.46 -1.11
CA ASP A 378 -29.60 18.97 -1.29
C ASP A 378 -29.68 17.44 -1.46
N LYS A 379 -28.60 16.72 -1.19
CA LYS A 379 -28.50 15.27 -1.47
C LYS A 379 -28.57 14.42 -0.22
N SER A 380 -29.29 13.31 -0.32
CA SER A 380 -29.16 12.16 0.57
C SER A 380 -28.29 11.09 -0.11
N VAL A 381 -27.20 10.69 0.54
CA VAL A 381 -26.18 9.78 0.00
C VAL A 381 -26.06 8.52 0.84
N PHE A 382 -26.04 7.35 0.18
CA PHE A 382 -25.66 6.08 0.78
C PHE A 382 -24.40 5.51 0.12
N GLU A 383 -23.34 5.31 0.91
CA GLU A 383 -22.07 4.74 0.47
C GLU A 383 -21.71 3.54 1.38
N PRO A 384 -22.18 2.32 1.07
CA PRO A 384 -21.82 1.13 1.84
C PRO A 384 -20.29 0.89 1.85
N GLY A 385 -19.84 0.23 2.91
CA GLY A 385 -18.43 0.02 3.27
C GLY A 385 -17.94 1.00 4.35
N GLN A 386 -16.70 0.79 4.80
CA GLN A 386 -16.08 1.58 5.88
C GLN A 386 -14.87 2.41 5.44
N ALA A 387 -14.30 2.12 4.27
CA ALA A 387 -13.10 2.79 3.76
C ALA A 387 -13.23 3.15 2.28
N GLY A 388 -12.62 4.27 1.88
CA GLY A 388 -12.59 4.70 0.48
C GLY A 388 -12.28 6.19 0.33
N PRO A 389 -11.73 6.60 -0.82
CA PRO A 389 -11.27 7.97 -1.04
C PRO A 389 -12.40 9.00 -1.25
N PHE A 390 -13.67 8.56 -1.36
CA PHE A 390 -14.81 9.45 -1.56
C PHE A 390 -15.39 9.99 -0.25
N ARG A 391 -15.24 9.24 0.84
CA ARG A 391 -15.85 9.52 2.15
C ARG A 391 -15.57 10.93 2.68
N PRO A 392 -14.35 11.50 2.60
CA PRO A 392 -14.11 12.87 3.05
C PRO A 392 -14.97 13.94 2.34
N TYR A 393 -15.48 13.63 1.15
CA TYR A 393 -16.28 14.53 0.32
C TYR A 393 -17.77 14.21 0.43
N LEU A 394 -18.17 12.95 0.20
CA LEU A 394 -19.58 12.55 0.19
C LEU A 394 -20.28 12.71 1.56
N ARG A 395 -19.52 12.61 2.67
CA ARG A 395 -20.03 12.85 4.03
C ARG A 395 -20.54 14.28 4.29
N GLN A 396 -20.30 15.22 3.36
CA GLN A 396 -20.77 16.59 3.47
C GLN A 396 -22.24 16.76 3.03
N ALA A 397 -22.84 15.70 2.48
CA ALA A 397 -24.28 15.63 2.27
C ALA A 397 -25.04 15.69 3.62
N PRO A 398 -26.17 16.42 3.72
CA PRO A 398 -26.95 16.52 4.96
C PRO A 398 -27.40 15.16 5.51
N VAL A 399 -27.67 14.21 4.62
CA VAL A 399 -27.94 12.82 4.97
C VAL A 399 -26.88 11.97 4.30
N TYR A 400 -25.93 11.47 5.09
CA TYR A 400 -24.91 10.53 4.64
C TYR A 400 -25.00 9.26 5.47
N LYS A 401 -25.16 8.12 4.80
CA LYS A 401 -25.17 6.79 5.42
C LYS A 401 -24.01 5.96 4.87
N SER A 402 -23.31 5.29 5.77
CA SER A 402 -22.32 4.25 5.49
C SER A 402 -22.67 3.01 6.30
N SER A 403 -22.32 1.83 5.81
CA SER A 403 -22.65 0.57 6.50
C SER A 403 -21.56 -0.47 6.34
N LEU A 404 -21.60 -1.49 7.19
CA LEU A 404 -20.93 -2.76 6.97
C LEU A 404 -21.94 -3.87 6.67
N PHE A 405 -21.45 -5.05 6.34
CA PHE A 405 -22.27 -6.25 6.20
C PHE A 405 -21.74 -7.33 7.13
N ASP A 406 -22.62 -7.88 7.97
CA ASP A 406 -22.37 -9.07 8.77
C ASP A 406 -23.60 -9.98 8.62
N PRO A 407 -23.46 -11.18 8.04
CA PRO A 407 -24.60 -12.08 7.78
C PRO A 407 -25.29 -12.58 9.06
N ARG A 408 -24.69 -12.36 10.24
CA ARG A 408 -25.27 -12.72 11.54
C ARG A 408 -26.14 -11.62 12.13
N MET A 409 -26.13 -10.42 11.55
CA MET A 409 -26.79 -9.23 12.03
C MET A 409 -27.92 -8.84 11.08
N ARG A 410 -28.99 -8.24 11.61
CA ARG A 410 -30.08 -7.75 10.75
C ARG A 410 -29.74 -6.35 10.24
N SER A 411 -30.28 -6.00 9.08
CA SER A 411 -30.21 -4.62 8.57
C SER A 411 -30.75 -3.63 9.60
N GLY A 412 -29.97 -2.59 9.88
CA GLY A 412 -30.25 -1.56 10.89
C GLY A 412 -29.65 -1.83 12.27
N ASP A 413 -29.20 -3.06 12.57
CA ASP A 413 -28.47 -3.33 13.81
C ASP A 413 -27.09 -2.61 13.80
N LEU A 414 -26.59 -2.22 14.97
CA LEU A 414 -25.28 -1.60 15.12
C LEU A 414 -24.20 -2.64 15.46
N VAL A 415 -23.09 -2.62 14.74
CA VAL A 415 -21.88 -3.39 15.01
C VAL A 415 -20.75 -2.41 15.25
N ASN A 416 -20.21 -2.36 16.48
CA ASN A 416 -19.17 -1.41 16.89
C ASN A 416 -19.50 0.06 16.56
N GLY A 417 -20.78 0.45 16.65
CA GLY A 417 -21.26 1.81 16.36
C GLY A 417 -21.51 2.09 14.88
N ILE A 418 -21.36 1.11 13.99
CA ILE A 418 -21.63 1.22 12.55
C ILE A 418 -22.87 0.42 12.20
N GLU A 419 -23.78 0.98 11.41
CA GLU A 419 -24.97 0.27 10.94
C GLU A 419 -24.60 -0.91 10.03
N CYS A 420 -25.15 -2.09 10.30
CA CYS A 420 -25.15 -3.21 9.39
C CYS A 420 -26.28 -3.03 8.37
N GLN A 421 -26.01 -3.20 7.08
CA GLN A 421 -27.05 -3.20 6.04
C GLN A 421 -26.77 -4.33 5.05
N ASP A 422 -27.73 -5.23 4.91
CA ASP A 422 -27.78 -6.18 3.79
C ASP A 422 -28.34 -5.46 2.56
N LEU A 423 -27.54 -5.39 1.48
CA LEU A 423 -27.97 -4.73 0.24
C LEU A 423 -29.14 -5.43 -0.44
N THR A 424 -29.47 -6.67 -0.08
CA THR A 424 -30.66 -7.37 -0.57
C THR A 424 -31.94 -6.98 0.17
N ALA A 425 -31.82 -6.38 1.36
CA ALA A 425 -32.94 -5.95 2.19
C ALA A 425 -32.45 -4.95 3.27
N THR A 426 -32.26 -3.68 2.90
CA THR A 426 -31.83 -2.65 3.83
C THR A 426 -32.96 -2.24 4.78
N SER A 427 -32.60 -1.65 5.92
CA SER A 427 -33.57 -1.08 6.87
C SER A 427 -34.11 0.29 6.48
N PHE A 428 -33.64 0.86 5.37
CA PHE A 428 -34.01 2.20 4.93
C PHE A 428 -35.44 2.26 4.36
N GLY A 429 -36.07 3.42 4.46
CA GLY A 429 -37.34 3.68 3.78
C GLY A 429 -37.20 3.66 2.26
N PRO A 430 -38.30 3.46 1.50
CA PRO A 430 -38.27 3.68 0.06
C PRO A 430 -37.96 5.14 -0.24
N GLU A 431 -37.37 5.42 -1.41
CA GLU A 431 -37.18 6.79 -1.93
C GLU A 431 -36.40 7.70 -0.96
N THR A 432 -35.40 7.14 -0.29
CA THR A 432 -34.60 7.84 0.73
C THR A 432 -33.43 8.60 0.11
N PHE A 433 -32.74 8.01 -0.86
CA PHE A 433 -31.45 8.51 -1.35
C PHE A 433 -31.53 9.11 -2.75
N ASP A 434 -30.86 10.24 -2.94
CA ASP A 434 -30.61 10.83 -4.27
C ASP A 434 -29.47 10.13 -4.98
N LEU A 435 -28.51 9.62 -4.20
CA LEU A 435 -27.31 8.96 -4.68
C LEU A 435 -26.96 7.75 -3.82
N VAL A 436 -26.74 6.60 -4.46
CA VAL A 436 -26.12 5.43 -3.85
C VAL A 436 -24.78 5.17 -4.55
N VAL A 437 -23.72 4.88 -3.80
CA VAL A 437 -22.38 4.61 -4.37
C VAL A 437 -21.83 3.28 -3.84
N THR A 438 -21.69 2.27 -4.70
CA THR A 438 -21.05 0.99 -4.34
C THR A 438 -19.73 0.82 -5.09
N SER A 439 -18.64 0.46 -4.40
CA SER A 439 -17.31 0.37 -5.02
C SER A 439 -16.77 -1.05 -4.90
N ASP A 440 -16.94 -1.88 -5.94
CA ASP A 440 -16.53 -3.31 -5.95
C ASP A 440 -17.18 -4.09 -4.79
N ILE A 441 -18.51 -3.96 -4.66
CA ILE A 441 -19.32 -4.63 -3.64
C ILE A 441 -20.29 -5.63 -4.28
N MET A 442 -20.81 -5.32 -5.46
CA MET A 442 -21.97 -6.03 -6.01
C MET A 442 -21.64 -7.47 -6.43
N GLU A 443 -20.39 -7.76 -6.77
CA GLU A 443 -19.92 -9.10 -7.11
C GLU A 443 -19.91 -10.05 -5.90
N HIS A 444 -19.94 -9.47 -4.70
CA HIS A 444 -19.95 -10.18 -3.41
C HIS A 444 -21.35 -10.37 -2.85
N VAL A 445 -22.38 -9.78 -3.46
CA VAL A 445 -23.75 -9.91 -2.99
C VAL A 445 -24.29 -11.28 -3.40
N ARG A 446 -24.71 -12.09 -2.42
CA ARG A 446 -25.19 -13.46 -2.61
C ARG A 446 -26.28 -13.58 -3.69
N ARG A 447 -27.24 -12.65 -3.69
CA ARG A 447 -28.37 -12.60 -4.64
C ARG A 447 -28.45 -11.19 -5.24
N PRO A 448 -27.65 -10.88 -6.27
CA PRO A 448 -27.55 -9.51 -6.80
C PRO A 448 -28.90 -8.98 -7.30
N ASP A 449 -29.77 -9.83 -7.84
CA ASP A 449 -31.13 -9.50 -8.27
C ASP A 449 -32.00 -8.89 -7.16
N ALA A 450 -31.90 -9.42 -5.94
CA ALA A 450 -32.58 -8.87 -4.77
C ALA A 450 -32.01 -7.50 -4.40
N ALA A 451 -30.69 -7.33 -4.51
CA ALA A 451 -30.06 -6.05 -4.27
C ALA A 451 -30.38 -4.99 -5.32
N TRP A 452 -30.55 -5.34 -6.60
CA TRP A 452 -31.02 -4.40 -7.62
C TRP A 452 -32.45 -3.92 -7.34
N THR A 453 -33.33 -4.83 -6.93
CA THR A 453 -34.69 -4.51 -6.49
C THR A 453 -34.68 -3.55 -5.30
N GLU A 454 -33.81 -3.82 -4.34
CA GLU A 454 -33.66 -3.01 -3.13
C GLU A 454 -33.06 -1.63 -3.41
N LEU A 455 -32.03 -1.56 -4.27
CA LEU A 455 -31.45 -0.31 -4.75
C LEU A 455 -32.50 0.55 -5.47
N HIS A 456 -33.32 -0.05 -6.32
CA HIS A 456 -34.46 0.64 -6.92
C HIS A 456 -35.42 1.17 -5.84
N ARG A 457 -35.76 0.37 -4.83
CA ARG A 457 -36.67 0.79 -3.74
C ARG A 457 -36.14 2.00 -2.98
N ILE A 458 -34.88 2.01 -2.57
CA ILE A 458 -34.31 3.06 -1.69
C ILE A 458 -33.89 4.33 -2.43
N LEU A 459 -33.64 4.26 -3.75
CA LEU A 459 -33.39 5.45 -4.56
C LEU A 459 -34.66 6.27 -4.74
N LYS A 460 -34.59 7.60 -4.72
CA LYS A 460 -35.70 8.47 -5.14
C LYS A 460 -35.96 8.31 -6.65
N PRO A 461 -37.17 8.59 -7.16
CA PRO A 461 -37.41 8.67 -8.60
C PRO A 461 -36.45 9.67 -9.25
N GLY A 462 -35.70 9.22 -10.27
CA GLY A 462 -34.65 10.01 -10.90
C GLY A 462 -33.31 10.06 -10.17
N GLY A 463 -33.18 9.42 -9.00
CA GLY A 463 -31.93 9.24 -8.26
C GLY A 463 -30.96 8.27 -8.95
N TYR A 464 -29.70 8.30 -8.52
CA TYR A 464 -28.61 7.60 -9.20
C TYR A 464 -27.93 6.54 -8.33
N HIS A 465 -27.56 5.43 -8.95
CA HIS A 465 -26.61 4.48 -8.40
C HIS A 465 -25.33 4.55 -9.23
N VAL A 466 -24.23 4.98 -8.62
CA VAL A 466 -22.91 5.04 -9.27
C VAL A 466 -22.06 3.91 -8.70
N PHE A 467 -21.63 2.99 -9.55
CA PHE A 467 -20.93 1.80 -9.08
C PHE A 467 -19.73 1.38 -9.91
N SER A 468 -18.86 0.61 -9.26
CA SER A 468 -17.80 -0.13 -9.91
C SER A 468 -17.95 -1.62 -9.62
N ILE A 469 -17.55 -2.41 -10.60
CA ILE A 469 -17.39 -3.87 -10.55
C ILE A 469 -16.03 -4.21 -11.19
N PRO A 470 -15.43 -5.38 -10.92
CA PRO A 470 -14.05 -5.71 -11.30
C PRO A 470 -13.87 -6.05 -12.80
N VAL A 471 -14.33 -5.15 -13.68
CA VAL A 471 -14.32 -5.30 -15.14
C VAL A 471 -13.61 -4.13 -15.83
N THR A 472 -13.11 -4.40 -17.03
CA THR A 472 -12.54 -3.40 -17.95
C THR A 472 -13.13 -3.61 -19.34
N ALA A 473 -13.04 -2.59 -20.20
CA ALA A 473 -13.42 -2.72 -21.60
C ALA A 473 -12.45 -3.65 -22.36
N LYS A 474 -12.94 -4.53 -23.25
CA LYS A 474 -14.36 -4.89 -23.47
C LYS A 474 -14.82 -5.89 -22.39
N MET A 475 -16.07 -5.76 -21.95
CA MET A 475 -16.68 -6.68 -21.00
C MET A 475 -16.96 -8.04 -21.65
N ALA A 476 -16.99 -9.10 -20.84
CA ALA A 476 -17.58 -10.37 -21.26
C ALA A 476 -19.05 -10.17 -21.65
N GLU A 477 -19.57 -10.97 -22.57
CA GLU A 477 -20.94 -10.77 -23.07
C GLU A 477 -22.00 -11.01 -21.99
N LYS A 478 -21.81 -12.02 -21.13
CA LYS A 478 -22.81 -12.50 -20.18
C LYS A 478 -22.33 -12.52 -18.74
N CYS A 479 -23.24 -12.24 -17.82
CA CYS A 479 -23.06 -12.49 -16.40
C CYS A 479 -22.96 -14.00 -16.14
N VAL A 480 -22.08 -14.39 -15.23
CA VAL A 480 -21.88 -15.79 -14.83
C VAL A 480 -22.00 -15.91 -13.31
N SER A 481 -22.99 -16.67 -12.86
CA SER A 481 -23.11 -17.06 -11.45
C SER A 481 -22.05 -18.10 -11.11
N ARG A 482 -21.18 -17.78 -10.15
CA ARG A 482 -20.14 -18.70 -9.64
C ARG A 482 -20.68 -19.64 -8.56
N VAL A 483 -21.79 -19.28 -7.95
CA VAL A 483 -22.42 -19.97 -6.83
C VAL A 483 -23.90 -20.12 -7.10
N ASP A 484 -24.45 -21.30 -6.85
CA ASP A 484 -25.88 -21.53 -6.79
C ASP A 484 -26.38 -21.19 -5.38
N THR A 485 -27.25 -20.18 -5.33
CA THR A 485 -27.82 -19.63 -4.10
C THR A 485 -29.32 -19.88 -3.98
N SER A 486 -29.84 -20.87 -4.73
CA SER A 486 -31.26 -21.25 -4.70
C SER A 486 -31.69 -21.83 -3.34
N GLY A 487 -30.77 -22.50 -2.63
CA GLY A 487 -30.95 -22.95 -1.26
C GLY A 487 -30.38 -21.97 -0.22
N ASP A 488 -30.46 -22.37 1.04
CA ASP A 488 -29.88 -21.63 2.18
C ASP A 488 -28.35 -21.71 2.19
N GLU A 489 -27.81 -22.84 1.73
CA GLU A 489 -26.37 -23.08 1.63
C GLU A 489 -25.81 -22.68 0.25
N ASP A 490 -24.54 -22.30 0.23
CA ASP A 490 -23.83 -21.98 -1.00
C ASP A 490 -23.29 -23.23 -1.69
N ARG A 491 -23.72 -23.47 -2.93
CA ARG A 491 -23.14 -24.52 -3.77
C ARG A 491 -22.28 -23.92 -4.87
N LEU A 492 -20.96 -24.07 -4.75
CA LEU A 492 -20.00 -23.60 -5.75
C LEU A 492 -20.27 -24.27 -7.11
N LEU A 493 -20.53 -23.46 -8.14
CA LEU A 493 -20.62 -23.89 -9.54
C LEU A 493 -19.26 -23.84 -10.23
N MET A 494 -18.33 -23.03 -9.69
CA MET A 494 -16.99 -22.79 -10.19
C MET A 494 -15.99 -22.71 -9.01
N PRO A 495 -14.67 -22.80 -9.25
CA PRO A 495 -13.68 -22.59 -8.19
C PRO A 495 -13.91 -21.26 -7.46
N ALA A 496 -13.82 -21.25 -6.13
CA ALA A 496 -14.06 -20.03 -5.36
C ALA A 496 -13.04 -18.93 -5.72
N VAL A 497 -13.52 -17.70 -5.85
CA VAL A 497 -12.70 -16.50 -6.04
C VAL A 497 -13.01 -15.58 -4.89
N TYR A 498 -11.97 -15.04 -4.25
CA TYR A 498 -12.11 -14.14 -3.10
C TYR A 498 -11.40 -12.82 -3.36
N HIS A 499 -12.05 -11.71 -2.99
CA HIS A 499 -11.42 -10.39 -2.86
C HIS A 499 -11.23 -10.05 -1.38
N GLY A 500 -10.61 -8.90 -1.08
CA GLY A 500 -10.54 -8.42 0.30
C GLY A 500 -11.88 -7.83 0.74
N ASP A 501 -12.30 -8.08 1.97
CA ASP A 501 -13.53 -7.51 2.56
C ASP A 501 -13.37 -6.06 3.07
N GLY A 502 -12.17 -5.49 2.92
CA GLY A 502 -11.82 -4.15 3.40
C GLY A 502 -11.46 -4.08 4.90
N SER A 503 -11.52 -5.20 5.62
CA SER A 503 -11.22 -5.34 7.06
C SER A 503 -10.15 -6.41 7.36
N GLY A 504 -9.39 -6.82 6.34
CA GLY A 504 -8.34 -7.84 6.44
C GLY A 504 -8.79 -9.26 6.07
N GLY A 505 -10.10 -9.51 5.97
CA GLY A 505 -10.67 -10.79 5.60
C GLY A 505 -10.89 -10.97 4.09
N LEU A 506 -11.58 -12.07 3.76
CA LEU A 506 -11.89 -12.49 2.39
C LEU A 506 -13.40 -12.44 2.13
N SER A 507 -13.78 -11.92 0.97
CA SER A 507 -15.17 -11.90 0.50
C SER A 507 -15.32 -12.73 -0.77
N LEU A 508 -16.25 -13.69 -0.77
CA LEU A 508 -16.50 -14.59 -1.90
C LEU A 508 -17.14 -13.82 -3.07
N VAL A 509 -16.70 -14.11 -4.29
CA VAL A 509 -17.33 -13.60 -5.51
C VAL A 509 -18.45 -14.55 -5.93
N TYR A 510 -19.69 -14.05 -5.94
CA TYR A 510 -20.89 -14.76 -6.36
C TYR A 510 -21.17 -14.63 -7.85
N THR A 511 -20.83 -13.49 -8.45
CA THR A 511 -21.15 -13.21 -9.86
C THR A 511 -20.00 -12.50 -10.56
N ASP A 512 -19.57 -13.06 -11.70
CA ASP A 512 -18.75 -12.35 -12.68
C ASP A 512 -19.69 -11.61 -13.63
N PHE A 513 -19.72 -10.28 -13.58
CA PHE A 513 -20.65 -9.49 -14.40
C PHE A 513 -20.19 -9.34 -15.85
N GLY A 514 -21.13 -9.48 -16.77
CA GLY A 514 -20.98 -9.24 -18.21
C GLY A 514 -21.77 -8.03 -18.71
N ALA A 515 -21.75 -7.80 -20.02
CA ALA A 515 -22.36 -6.66 -20.69
C ALA A 515 -23.90 -6.70 -20.65
N ASP A 516 -24.50 -7.90 -20.61
CA ASP A 516 -25.93 -8.12 -20.36
C ASP A 516 -26.43 -7.54 -19.02
N LEU A 517 -25.53 -7.19 -18.08
CA LEU A 517 -25.87 -6.44 -16.87
C LEU A 517 -26.66 -5.15 -17.20
N LEU A 518 -26.33 -4.47 -18.30
CA LEU A 518 -27.00 -3.22 -18.67
C LEU A 518 -28.49 -3.45 -18.97
N ASP A 519 -28.82 -4.54 -19.67
CA ASP A 519 -30.20 -4.94 -19.98
C ASP A 519 -30.92 -5.46 -18.73
N ILE A 520 -30.22 -6.24 -17.89
CA ILE A 520 -30.74 -6.74 -16.62
C ILE A 520 -31.19 -5.57 -15.73
N LEU A 521 -30.34 -4.57 -15.54
CA LEU A 521 -30.65 -3.41 -14.70
C LEU A 521 -31.76 -2.54 -15.29
N ASP A 522 -31.87 -2.41 -16.62
CA ASP A 522 -33.01 -1.73 -17.23
C ASP A 522 -34.34 -2.45 -16.91
N GLY A 523 -34.33 -3.80 -16.87
CA GLY A 523 -35.45 -4.62 -16.43
C GLY A 523 -35.90 -4.35 -14.99
N TYR A 524 -34.98 -3.93 -14.11
CA TYR A 524 -35.27 -3.49 -12.74
C TYR A 524 -35.68 -2.00 -12.64
N GLY A 525 -35.86 -1.29 -13.75
CA GLY A 525 -36.16 0.14 -13.76
C GLY A 525 -34.95 1.03 -13.46
N LEU A 526 -33.75 0.47 -13.62
CA LEU A 526 -32.45 1.11 -13.41
C LEU A 526 -31.65 1.13 -14.74
N PRO A 527 -32.12 1.84 -15.80
CA PRO A 527 -31.34 2.00 -17.02
C PRO A 527 -29.91 2.45 -16.68
N THR A 528 -28.94 1.71 -17.22
CA THR A 528 -27.53 1.81 -16.83
C THR A 528 -26.65 2.07 -18.03
N ILE A 529 -25.65 2.93 -17.86
CA ILE A 529 -24.58 3.13 -18.83
C ILE A 529 -23.22 2.73 -18.25
N ALA A 530 -22.37 2.16 -19.08
CA ALA A 530 -20.96 1.98 -18.79
C ALA A 530 -20.18 3.22 -19.27
N VAL A 531 -19.42 3.83 -18.37
CA VAL A 531 -18.67 5.07 -18.57
C VAL A 531 -17.17 4.75 -18.54
N PRO A 532 -16.47 4.82 -19.68
CA PRO A 532 -15.01 4.73 -19.72
C PRO A 532 -14.35 5.91 -19.00
N TYR A 533 -13.17 5.68 -18.44
CA TYR A 533 -12.34 6.78 -17.95
C TYR A 533 -11.94 7.70 -19.11
N ALA A 534 -12.12 9.01 -18.93
CA ALA A 534 -11.87 10.00 -19.98
C ALA A 534 -10.41 10.41 -19.90
N THR A 535 -9.63 9.96 -20.87
CA THR A 535 -8.19 10.15 -20.95
C THR A 535 -7.74 9.88 -22.39
N ASP A 536 -6.63 10.48 -22.79
CA ASP A 536 -5.98 10.18 -24.06
C ASP A 536 -5.15 8.88 -24.00
N ASP A 537 -5.02 8.28 -22.82
CA ASP A 537 -4.28 7.04 -22.62
C ASP A 537 -5.16 5.78 -22.80
N ASP A 538 -4.88 5.04 -23.87
CA ASP A 538 -5.60 3.83 -24.28
C ASP A 538 -5.69 2.73 -23.20
N MET A 539 -4.70 2.67 -22.31
CA MET A 539 -4.70 1.73 -21.18
C MET A 539 -5.73 2.22 -20.16
N CYS A 540 -5.53 3.43 -19.63
CA CYS A 540 -6.38 4.00 -18.60
C CYS A 540 -7.86 4.10 -19.04
N GLY A 541 -8.12 4.42 -20.31
CA GLY A 541 -9.47 4.54 -20.87
C GLY A 541 -10.30 3.25 -20.87
N ARG A 542 -9.68 2.08 -20.63
CA ARG A 542 -10.42 0.80 -20.52
C ARG A 542 -11.10 0.59 -19.17
N VAL A 543 -10.77 1.38 -18.15
CA VAL A 543 -11.42 1.24 -16.85
C VAL A 543 -12.84 1.79 -16.95
N LEU A 544 -13.80 0.96 -16.55
CA LEU A 544 -15.23 1.28 -16.61
C LEU A 544 -15.77 1.61 -15.22
N SER A 545 -16.70 2.54 -15.18
CA SER A 545 -17.61 2.78 -14.05
C SER A 545 -19.04 2.82 -14.58
N PHE A 546 -20.02 2.57 -13.73
CA PHE A 546 -21.39 2.39 -14.16
C PHE A 546 -22.28 3.41 -13.46
N VAL A 547 -23.26 3.92 -14.20
CA VAL A 547 -24.24 4.86 -13.67
C VAL A 547 -25.62 4.36 -14.04
N SER A 548 -26.39 3.96 -13.05
CA SER A 548 -27.82 3.67 -13.18
C SER A 548 -28.63 4.87 -12.73
N ARG A 549 -29.75 5.12 -13.40
CA ARG A 549 -30.72 6.13 -13.00
C ARG A 549 -32.09 5.49 -12.79
N ARG A 550 -32.66 5.61 -11.59
CA ARG A 550 -34.03 5.15 -11.34
C ARG A 550 -35.00 5.92 -12.24
N ARG A 551 -35.88 5.21 -12.96
CA ARG A 551 -36.94 5.86 -13.76
C ARG A 551 -37.86 6.70 -12.86
N ARG A 552 -38.37 7.81 -13.41
CA ARG A 552 -39.26 8.74 -12.70
C ARG A 552 -40.64 8.15 -12.46
#